data_AF-A0AAE0LZL3-F1
#
_entry.id   AF-A0AAE0LZL3-F1
#
_cell.length_a   1.000
_cell.length_b   1.000
_cell.length_c   1.000
_cell.angle_alpha   90.00
_cell.angle_beta   90.00
_cell.angle_gamma   90.00
#
_symmetry.space_group_name_H-M   'P 1'
#
loop_
_entity.id
_entity.type
_entity.pdbx_description
1 polymer ?
#
loop_
_entity_poly.entity_id
_entity_poly.type
_entity_poly.pdbx_seq_one_letter_code
_entity_poly.pdbx_strand_id
1 'polypeptide(L)'
;MAMSPAQQEDLRLSCTEYWKEAFNEGPHTSFTMIELMRSLSRISYTDLLQKRKLKLLHGVTNLDRSPYDMAWAYRTGRCTSFAIKVARRLENDHPEQFCFRYYDLGAHRIARCDITGIVIDSESVTGARYLTENEGWDLTPENGSRGRLKYVASPRGHSKFQEKSGDARRNKLKTVSINPISPRKALEICLRQAAERISLVCAFRSIEYTVDSPAGWVTRFHSTIKWRITHRRIELTPYFYRPQEIFSITFGRGDLATNRNCIRNFVAFVRARGIEEQWKADGIDEINKDLWKAAVKVWGYPTWTQEILPPEQIPGSVR
;
A
#
# COMPACT_ATOMS: atom_id res chain seq x y z
N MET A 1 9.51 -32.55 -12.92
CA MET A 1 9.81 -32.10 -14.29
C MET A 1 9.80 -30.58 -14.30
N ALA A 2 10.77 -29.93 -14.94
CA ALA A 2 10.74 -28.48 -15.09
C ALA A 2 9.66 -28.08 -16.12
N MET A 3 8.83 -27.08 -15.80
CA MET A 3 7.83 -26.53 -16.72
C MET A 3 8.51 -25.93 -17.96
N SER A 4 7.89 -26.08 -19.14
CA SER A 4 8.37 -25.42 -20.36
C SER A 4 8.18 -23.89 -20.28
N PRO A 5 8.92 -23.10 -21.06
CA PRO A 5 8.76 -21.63 -21.08
C PRO A 5 7.32 -21.18 -21.41
N ALA A 6 6.64 -21.88 -22.32
CA ALA A 6 5.24 -21.59 -22.65
C ALA A 6 4.31 -21.83 -21.47
N GLN A 7 4.48 -22.96 -20.77
CA GLN A 7 3.70 -23.27 -19.56
C GLN A 7 3.96 -22.26 -18.43
N GLN A 8 5.20 -21.77 -18.30
CA GLN A 8 5.54 -20.74 -17.32
C GLN A 8 4.85 -19.42 -17.63
N GLU A 9 4.78 -19.04 -18.92
CA GLU A 9 4.11 -17.81 -19.35
C GLU A 9 2.59 -17.89 -19.18
N ASP A 10 1.96 -19.01 -19.54
CA ASP A 10 0.52 -19.22 -19.33
C ASP A 10 0.16 -19.14 -17.84
N LEU A 11 0.97 -19.77 -16.99
CA LEU A 11 0.80 -19.70 -15.53
C LEU A 11 0.98 -18.27 -15.01
N ARG A 12 1.99 -17.54 -15.51
CA ARG A 12 2.24 -16.14 -15.13
C ARG A 12 1.08 -15.25 -15.54
N LEU A 13 0.49 -15.45 -16.72
CA LEU A 13 -0.68 -14.71 -17.20
C LEU A 13 -1.90 -15.00 -16.33
N SER A 14 -2.16 -16.27 -15.99
CA SER A 14 -3.21 -16.63 -15.05
C SER A 14 -3.03 -15.96 -13.68
N CYS A 15 -1.83 -16.03 -13.10
CA CYS A 15 -1.50 -15.35 -11.83
C CYS A 15 -1.66 -13.82 -11.94
N THR A 16 -1.39 -13.27 -13.12
CA THR A 16 -1.54 -11.85 -13.37
C THR A 16 -3.01 -11.44 -13.30
N GLU A 17 -3.96 -12.25 -13.75
CA GLU A 17 -5.38 -11.90 -13.63
C GLU A 17 -5.85 -11.80 -12.17
N TYR A 18 -5.43 -12.71 -11.28
CA TYR A 18 -5.67 -12.59 -9.83
C TYR A 18 -5.06 -11.31 -9.24
N TRP A 19 -3.85 -10.96 -9.70
CA TRP A 19 -3.17 -9.72 -9.31
C TRP A 19 -3.99 -8.50 -9.75
N LYS A 20 -4.49 -8.50 -11.00
CA LYS A 20 -5.24 -7.40 -11.60
C LYS A 20 -6.56 -7.16 -10.90
N GLU A 21 -7.30 -8.23 -10.65
CA GLU A 21 -8.55 -8.20 -9.91
C GLU A 21 -8.35 -7.55 -8.54
N ALA A 22 -7.39 -8.07 -7.75
CA ALA A 22 -7.05 -7.53 -6.44
C ALA A 22 -6.60 -6.06 -6.47
N PHE A 23 -5.98 -5.60 -7.56
CA PHE A 23 -5.50 -4.23 -7.70
C PHE A 23 -6.66 -3.25 -7.93
N ASN A 24 -7.64 -3.65 -8.73
CA ASN A 24 -8.81 -2.84 -9.06
C ASN A 24 -9.88 -2.83 -7.96
N GLU A 25 -9.94 -3.89 -7.13
CA GLU A 25 -10.95 -4.04 -6.06
C GLU A 25 -11.03 -2.88 -5.08
N GLY A 26 -9.89 -2.28 -4.75
CA GLY A 26 -9.77 -1.32 -3.67
C GLY A 26 -8.51 -0.47 -3.78
N PRO A 27 -8.53 0.72 -3.16
CA PRO A 27 -7.42 1.65 -3.18
C PRO A 27 -6.24 1.10 -2.36
N HIS A 28 -5.05 1.63 -2.63
CA HIS A 28 -3.93 1.48 -1.71
C HIS A 28 -4.17 2.39 -0.52
N THR A 29 -4.33 1.83 0.68
CA THR A 29 -4.72 2.63 1.85
C THR A 29 -4.20 2.08 3.17
N SER A 30 -3.99 2.99 4.12
CA SER A 30 -3.72 2.66 5.52
C SER A 30 -4.93 2.90 6.44
N PHE A 31 -6.06 3.43 5.93
CA PHE A 31 -7.21 3.77 6.77
C PHE A 31 -7.76 2.55 7.54
N THR A 32 -8.03 1.44 6.85
CA THR A 32 -8.56 0.22 7.48
C THR A 32 -7.56 -0.42 8.45
N MET A 33 -6.27 -0.32 8.14
CA MET A 33 -5.19 -0.76 9.03
C MET A 33 -5.15 0.07 10.32
N ILE A 34 -5.20 1.40 10.22
CA ILE A 34 -5.23 2.28 11.39
C ILE A 34 -6.53 2.14 12.16
N GLU A 35 -7.66 1.92 11.48
CA GLU A 35 -8.96 1.69 12.11
C GLU A 35 -8.97 0.41 12.94
N LEU A 36 -8.42 -0.68 12.39
CA LEU A 36 -8.21 -1.92 13.13
C LEU A 36 -7.36 -1.67 14.37
N MET A 37 -6.22 -0.98 14.21
CA MET A 37 -5.32 -0.67 15.32
C MET A 37 -5.96 0.24 16.37
N ARG A 38 -6.76 1.21 15.95
CA ARG A 38 -7.53 2.12 16.80
C ARG A 38 -8.54 1.34 17.64
N SER A 39 -9.30 0.46 16.99
CA SER A 39 -10.30 -0.40 17.62
C SER A 39 -9.67 -1.39 18.61
N LEU A 40 -8.57 -2.06 18.23
CA LEU A 40 -7.81 -2.94 19.12
C LEU A 40 -7.21 -2.20 20.32
N SER A 41 -6.78 -0.95 20.13
CA SER A 41 -6.26 -0.11 21.21
C SER A 41 -7.35 0.56 22.04
N ARG A 42 -8.64 0.37 21.70
CA ARG A 42 -9.81 0.98 22.34
C ARG A 42 -9.70 2.49 22.52
N ILE A 43 -9.15 3.19 21.52
CA ILE A 43 -9.05 4.64 21.55
C ILE A 43 -10.10 5.27 20.62
N SER A 44 -10.50 6.50 20.92
CA SER A 44 -11.40 7.26 20.04
C SER A 44 -10.64 7.84 18.83
N TYR A 45 -11.37 8.26 17.80
CA TYR A 45 -10.79 9.08 16.74
C TYR A 45 -10.24 10.40 17.27
N THR A 46 -10.85 11.00 18.29
CA THR A 46 -10.32 12.22 18.91
C THR A 46 -8.96 11.98 19.56
N ASP A 47 -8.76 10.84 20.22
CA ASP A 47 -7.45 10.45 20.78
C ASP A 47 -6.42 10.18 19.67
N LEU A 48 -6.83 9.51 18.58
CA LEU A 48 -5.97 9.23 17.44
C LEU A 48 -5.40 10.52 16.84
N LEU A 49 -6.24 11.56 16.71
CA LEU A 49 -5.84 12.86 16.15
C LEU A 49 -4.93 13.68 17.08
N GLN A 50 -4.93 13.40 18.38
CA GLN A 50 -4.05 14.05 19.35
C GLN A 50 -2.72 13.31 19.53
N LYS A 51 -2.68 12.00 19.25
CA LYS A 51 -1.49 11.16 19.42
C LYS A 51 -0.64 11.14 18.16
N ARG A 52 0.69 11.20 18.33
CA ARG A 52 1.65 11.06 17.21
C ARG A 52 1.96 9.60 16.85
N LYS A 53 1.66 8.68 17.77
CA LYS A 53 1.89 7.24 17.65
C LYS A 53 0.78 6.51 18.38
N LEU A 54 0.36 5.38 17.83
CA LEU A 54 -0.41 4.41 18.59
C LEU A 54 0.59 3.64 19.44
N LYS A 55 0.55 3.82 20.77
CA LYS A 55 1.19 2.86 21.66
C LYS A 55 0.41 1.57 21.47
N LEU A 56 0.92 0.69 20.61
CA LEU A 56 0.60 -0.73 20.64
C LEU A 56 0.74 -1.14 22.11
N LEU A 57 -0.38 -1.41 22.78
CA LEU A 57 -0.34 -2.04 24.08
C LEU A 57 0.56 -3.27 23.90
N HIS A 58 1.64 -3.36 24.67
CA HIS A 58 2.61 -4.46 24.64
C HIS A 58 2.00 -5.85 24.93
N GLY A 59 0.67 -5.97 24.95
CA GLY A 59 -0.11 -7.16 25.25
C GLY A 59 -1.13 -7.54 24.17
N VAL A 60 -1.05 -7.00 22.95
CA VAL A 60 -1.78 -7.59 21.80
C VAL A 60 -1.01 -8.83 21.31
N THR A 61 -0.73 -9.75 22.25
CA THR A 61 -0.02 -11.02 22.04
C THR A 61 -1.01 -12.15 21.77
N ASN A 62 -2.25 -12.02 22.23
CA ASN A 62 -3.37 -12.93 21.90
C ASN A 62 -4.25 -12.33 20.81
N LEU A 63 -3.73 -12.39 19.59
CA LEU A 63 -4.51 -12.20 18.38
C LEU A 63 -4.99 -13.57 17.92
N ASP A 64 -5.86 -14.17 18.71
CA ASP A 64 -6.51 -15.41 18.31
C ASP A 64 -7.48 -15.11 17.16
N ARG A 65 -7.01 -15.41 15.94
CA ARG A 65 -7.72 -15.64 14.67
C ARG A 65 -8.68 -14.58 14.12
N SER A 66 -9.17 -13.60 14.85
CA SER A 66 -10.34 -12.82 14.40
C SER A 66 -10.03 -11.48 13.67
N PRO A 67 -9.14 -10.59 14.16
CA PRO A 67 -9.03 -9.24 13.57
C PRO A 67 -8.08 -9.15 12.37
N TYR A 68 -7.09 -10.04 12.30
CA TYR A 68 -6.05 -10.07 11.26
C TYR A 68 -6.58 -10.71 9.98
N ASP A 69 -7.45 -11.71 10.15
CA ASP A 69 -8.17 -12.39 9.09
C ASP A 69 -9.12 -11.44 8.35
N MET A 70 -9.72 -10.47 9.06
CA MET A 70 -10.50 -9.41 8.43
C MET A 70 -9.64 -8.47 7.56
N ALA A 71 -8.45 -8.08 8.03
CA ALA A 71 -7.53 -7.27 7.23
C ALA A 71 -6.95 -8.01 6.00
N TRP A 72 -7.07 -9.35 5.95
CA TRP A 72 -6.71 -10.16 4.77
C TRP A 72 -7.82 -10.19 3.71
N ALA A 73 -9.09 -10.18 4.15
CA ALA A 73 -10.26 -10.25 3.27
C ALA A 73 -10.64 -8.89 2.68
N TYR A 74 -10.12 -7.80 3.23
CA TYR A 74 -10.41 -6.46 2.77
C TYR A 74 -10.01 -6.23 1.31
N ARG A 75 -10.91 -5.58 0.58
CA ARG A 75 -10.65 -5.04 -0.77
C ARG A 75 -9.50 -4.02 -0.74
N THR A 76 -9.30 -3.38 0.41
CA THR A 76 -8.35 -2.32 0.70
C THR A 76 -7.04 -2.78 1.33
N GLY A 77 -6.04 -1.90 1.37
CA GLY A 77 -4.86 -2.03 2.23
C GLY A 77 -3.57 -1.58 1.57
N ARG A 78 -2.42 -1.90 2.20
CA ARG A 78 -1.09 -1.55 1.68
C ARG A 78 -0.46 -2.72 0.91
N CYS A 79 0.80 -2.56 0.55
CA CYS A 79 1.57 -3.57 -0.19
C CYS A 79 1.52 -4.97 0.42
N THR A 80 1.65 -5.08 1.74
CA THR A 80 1.69 -6.37 2.43
C THR A 80 0.35 -7.11 2.39
N SER A 81 -0.77 -6.42 2.65
CA SER A 81 -2.09 -7.05 2.60
C SER A 81 -2.47 -7.43 1.17
N PHE A 82 -2.07 -6.63 0.19
CA PHE A 82 -2.23 -6.95 -1.23
C PHE A 82 -1.50 -8.26 -1.61
N ALA A 83 -0.22 -8.39 -1.27
CA ALA A 83 0.55 -9.60 -1.60
C ALA A 83 -0.02 -10.85 -0.92
N ILE A 84 -0.47 -10.73 0.33
CA ILE A 84 -1.13 -11.82 1.07
C ILE A 84 -2.43 -12.23 0.38
N LYS A 85 -3.27 -11.27 -0.01
CA LYS A 85 -4.56 -11.54 -0.66
C LYS A 85 -4.38 -12.34 -1.94
N VAL A 86 -3.55 -11.86 -2.86
CA VAL A 86 -3.35 -12.50 -4.17
C VAL A 86 -2.76 -13.89 -3.99
N ALA A 87 -1.73 -14.04 -3.13
CA ALA A 87 -1.11 -15.33 -2.85
C ALA A 87 -2.13 -16.35 -2.31
N ARG A 88 -2.99 -15.94 -1.37
CA ARG A 88 -4.00 -16.84 -0.79
C ARG A 88 -5.10 -17.24 -1.78
N ARG A 89 -5.54 -16.34 -2.66
CA ARG A 89 -6.50 -16.72 -3.72
C ARG A 89 -5.91 -17.82 -4.58
N LEU A 90 -4.67 -17.63 -5.03
CA LEU A 90 -3.96 -18.64 -5.80
C LEU A 90 -3.79 -19.96 -5.05
N GLU A 91 -3.42 -19.94 -3.76
CA GLU A 91 -3.32 -21.16 -2.93
C GLU A 91 -4.67 -21.83 -2.69
N ASN A 92 -5.76 -21.07 -2.54
CA ASN A 92 -7.08 -21.64 -2.31
C ASN A 92 -7.67 -22.26 -3.57
N ASP A 93 -7.53 -21.59 -4.71
CA ASP A 93 -8.11 -22.02 -5.98
C ASP A 93 -7.26 -23.10 -6.67
N HIS A 94 -5.95 -23.13 -6.37
CA HIS A 94 -5.00 -24.07 -6.93
C HIS A 94 -4.00 -24.61 -5.88
N PRO A 95 -4.47 -25.35 -4.85
CA PRO A 95 -3.68 -25.73 -3.67
C PRO A 95 -2.50 -26.65 -3.96
N GLU A 96 -2.55 -27.42 -5.05
CA GLU A 96 -1.45 -28.29 -5.47
C GLU A 96 -0.39 -27.57 -6.31
N GLN A 97 -0.71 -26.38 -6.84
CA GLN A 97 0.16 -25.63 -7.74
C GLN A 97 0.93 -24.52 -7.03
N PHE A 98 0.39 -23.97 -5.93
CA PHE A 98 0.99 -22.84 -5.25
C PHE A 98 1.29 -23.11 -3.78
N CYS A 99 2.46 -22.62 -3.35
CA CYS A 99 2.85 -22.57 -1.95
C CYS A 99 3.69 -21.30 -1.75
N PHE A 100 3.05 -20.24 -1.28
CA PHE A 100 3.66 -18.93 -1.12
C PHE A 100 4.35 -18.77 0.24
N ARG A 101 5.55 -18.22 0.18
CA ARG A 101 6.30 -17.72 1.33
C ARG A 101 6.47 -16.21 1.23
N TYR A 102 6.49 -15.54 2.37
CA TYR A 102 6.57 -14.08 2.43
C TYR A 102 7.96 -13.62 2.86
N TYR A 103 8.44 -12.55 2.25
CA TYR A 103 9.78 -12.02 2.52
C TYR A 103 9.67 -10.54 2.89
N ASP A 104 10.31 -10.18 4.00
CA ASP A 104 10.39 -8.80 4.47
C ASP A 104 11.57 -8.07 3.85
N LEU A 105 11.28 -7.04 3.06
CA LEU A 105 12.27 -6.17 2.43
C LEU A 105 12.45 -4.87 3.25
N GLY A 106 12.04 -4.87 4.51
CA GLY A 106 12.11 -3.76 5.44
C GLY A 106 10.83 -2.92 5.42
N ALA A 107 10.72 -2.00 4.46
CA ALA A 107 9.53 -1.15 4.30
C ALA A 107 8.43 -1.82 3.44
N HIS A 108 8.80 -2.86 2.69
CA HIS A 108 7.97 -3.52 1.68
C HIS A 108 8.02 -5.03 1.86
N ARG A 109 6.97 -5.75 1.47
CA ARG A 109 6.84 -7.20 1.64
C ARG A 109 6.23 -7.81 0.39
N ILE A 110 6.82 -8.92 -0.04
CA ILE A 110 6.41 -9.66 -1.23
C ILE A 110 6.06 -11.10 -0.87
N ALA A 111 5.29 -11.75 -1.74
CA ALA A 111 5.05 -13.19 -1.67
C ALA A 111 5.76 -13.88 -2.84
N ARG A 112 6.39 -15.03 -2.59
CA ARG A 112 6.99 -15.87 -3.63
C ARG A 112 6.54 -17.30 -3.47
N CYS A 113 6.07 -17.91 -4.55
CA CYS A 113 5.73 -19.33 -4.60
C CYS A 113 7.00 -20.19 -4.67
N ASP A 114 7.13 -21.16 -3.79
CA ASP A 114 8.26 -22.11 -3.81
C ASP A 114 8.13 -23.17 -4.89
N ILE A 115 6.91 -23.53 -5.28
CA ILE A 115 6.64 -24.53 -6.31
C ILE A 115 6.93 -23.94 -7.69
N THR A 116 6.39 -22.76 -7.96
CA THR A 116 6.40 -22.16 -9.31
C THR A 116 7.45 -21.08 -9.48
N GLY A 117 7.95 -20.46 -8.40
CA GLY A 117 8.86 -19.31 -8.50
C GLY A 117 8.16 -17.98 -8.83
N ILE A 118 6.83 -17.96 -8.93
CA ILE A 118 6.04 -16.74 -9.12
C ILE A 118 6.20 -15.80 -7.92
N VAL A 119 6.37 -14.52 -8.18
CA VAL A 119 6.45 -13.43 -7.22
C VAL A 119 5.26 -12.49 -7.38
N ILE A 120 4.65 -12.16 -6.25
CA ILE A 120 3.56 -11.20 -6.12
C ILE A 120 4.09 -9.98 -5.36
N ASP A 121 3.94 -8.82 -6.00
CA ASP A 121 4.32 -7.52 -5.47
C ASP A 121 3.28 -6.47 -5.88
N SER A 122 2.85 -5.64 -4.93
CA SER A 122 1.92 -4.53 -5.22
C SER A 122 2.52 -3.40 -6.05
N GLU A 123 3.84 -3.26 -6.08
CA GLU A 123 4.56 -2.24 -6.86
C GLU A 123 4.86 -2.73 -8.30
N SER A 124 4.44 -3.94 -8.66
CA SER A 124 4.65 -4.46 -10.00
C SER A 124 3.83 -3.70 -11.04
N VAL A 125 4.50 -3.18 -12.07
CA VAL A 125 3.87 -2.50 -13.22
C VAL A 125 3.23 -3.48 -14.22
N THR A 126 3.62 -4.76 -14.18
CA THR A 126 3.18 -5.80 -15.11
C THR A 126 2.53 -7.01 -14.43
N GLY A 127 2.22 -6.89 -13.13
CA GLY A 127 1.48 -7.90 -12.37
C GLY A 127 2.34 -9.02 -11.79
N ALA A 128 1.86 -10.26 -11.83
CA ALA A 128 2.61 -11.40 -11.33
C ALA A 128 3.85 -11.65 -12.21
N ARG A 129 4.97 -11.95 -11.57
CA ARG A 129 6.26 -12.11 -12.26
C ARG A 129 6.90 -13.44 -11.93
N TYR A 130 7.45 -14.09 -12.95
CA TYR A 130 8.31 -15.26 -12.76
C TYR A 130 9.72 -14.80 -12.39
N LEU A 131 10.33 -15.40 -11.35
CA LEU A 131 11.72 -15.13 -10.97
C LEU A 131 12.52 -16.44 -10.93
N THR A 132 13.39 -16.63 -11.92
CA THR A 132 14.25 -17.82 -12.03
C THR A 132 15.41 -17.83 -11.02
N GLU A 133 16.05 -19.00 -10.86
CA GLU A 133 17.35 -19.12 -10.21
C GLU A 133 18.39 -18.23 -10.88
N ASN A 134 19.08 -17.40 -10.09
CA ASN A 134 20.11 -16.45 -10.52
C ASN A 134 19.61 -15.16 -11.21
N GLU A 135 18.31 -15.06 -11.52
CA GLU A 135 17.72 -13.76 -11.82
C GLU A 135 17.64 -12.91 -10.55
N GLY A 136 17.96 -11.64 -10.73
CA GLY A 136 17.81 -10.65 -9.67
C GLY A 136 16.97 -9.51 -10.17
N TRP A 137 15.88 -9.25 -9.47
CA TRP A 137 14.91 -8.22 -9.79
C TRP A 137 15.23 -6.94 -9.03
N ASP A 138 15.54 -5.89 -9.78
CA ASP A 138 15.72 -4.55 -9.20
C ASP A 138 14.35 -3.99 -8.78
N LEU A 139 14.16 -3.83 -7.49
CA LEU A 139 13.04 -3.17 -6.86
C LEU A 139 13.44 -1.77 -6.43
N THR A 140 12.50 -0.83 -6.51
CA THR A 140 12.65 0.51 -5.94
C THR A 140 11.51 0.72 -4.96
N PRO A 141 11.66 0.29 -3.69
CA PRO A 141 10.64 0.48 -2.67
C PRO A 141 10.32 1.97 -2.50
N GLU A 142 9.14 2.28 -1.95
CA GLU A 142 8.63 3.64 -1.62
C GLU A 142 9.66 4.61 -0.96
N ASN A 143 10.72 4.11 -0.34
CA ASN A 143 11.77 4.92 0.29
C ASN A 143 12.91 5.37 -0.66
N GLY A 144 12.82 5.08 -1.96
CA GLY A 144 13.84 5.42 -2.96
C GLY A 144 15.12 4.57 -2.90
N SER A 145 15.15 3.55 -2.03
CA SER A 145 16.33 2.69 -1.85
C SER A 145 16.34 1.60 -2.92
N ARG A 146 17.05 1.82 -4.04
CA ARG A 146 17.20 0.79 -5.08
C ARG A 146 17.77 -0.48 -4.46
N GLY A 147 17.13 -1.62 -4.66
CA GLY A 147 17.62 -2.90 -4.17
C GLY A 147 17.34 -4.03 -5.16
N ARG A 148 18.01 -5.16 -5.02
CA ARG A 148 17.86 -6.32 -5.91
C ARG A 148 17.37 -7.52 -5.11
N LEU A 149 16.20 -8.02 -5.45
CA LEU A 149 15.70 -9.32 -5.00
C LEU A 149 16.32 -10.40 -5.86
N LYS A 150 17.21 -11.22 -5.29
CA LYS A 150 17.78 -12.39 -5.96
C LYS A 150 17.17 -13.66 -5.39
N TYR A 151 16.84 -14.62 -6.25
CA TYR A 151 16.60 -15.98 -5.77
C TYR A 151 17.94 -16.71 -5.59
N VAL A 152 18.13 -17.32 -4.41
CA VAL A 152 19.30 -18.12 -4.09
C VAL A 152 18.87 -19.58 -4.01
N ALA A 153 19.30 -20.35 -5.02
CA ALA A 153 19.17 -21.79 -5.04
C ALA A 153 19.85 -22.38 -3.80
N SER A 154 19.06 -23.05 -2.97
CA SER A 154 19.52 -23.79 -1.80
C SER A 154 18.56 -24.97 -1.62
N PRO A 155 18.89 -26.01 -0.84
CA PRO A 155 18.00 -27.17 -0.64
C PRO A 155 16.59 -26.85 -0.13
N ARG A 156 16.35 -25.61 0.35
CA ARG A 156 15.04 -25.12 0.78
C ARG A 156 14.48 -23.96 -0.05
N GLY A 157 15.25 -23.45 -1.03
CA GLY A 157 14.97 -22.25 -1.82
C GLY A 157 14.75 -20.99 -0.98
N HIS A 158 15.54 -19.92 -1.16
CA HIS A 158 15.20 -18.66 -0.50
C HIS A 158 15.53 -17.44 -1.37
N SER A 159 14.69 -16.40 -1.27
CA SER A 159 14.98 -15.10 -1.87
C SER A 159 15.80 -14.23 -0.92
N LYS A 160 16.82 -13.54 -1.44
CA LYS A 160 17.62 -12.55 -0.74
C LYS A 160 17.37 -11.18 -1.34
N PHE A 161 16.99 -10.22 -0.52
CA PHE A 161 16.94 -8.82 -0.92
C PHE A 161 18.20 -8.09 -0.51
N GLN A 162 18.83 -7.43 -1.47
CA GLN A 162 20.04 -6.65 -1.29
C GLN A 162 19.76 -5.18 -1.58
N GLU A 163 19.80 -4.34 -0.55
CA GLU A 163 19.67 -2.88 -0.70
C GLU A 163 20.99 -2.30 -1.27
N LYS A 164 20.92 -1.47 -2.33
CA LYS A 164 22.06 -0.66 -2.79
C LYS A 164 22.09 0.61 -1.96
N SER A 165 23.10 0.77 -1.11
CA SER A 165 23.32 2.06 -0.44
C SER A 165 23.81 3.09 -1.47
N GLY A 166 23.30 4.32 -1.42
CA GLY A 166 23.75 5.43 -2.28
C GLY A 166 25.17 5.94 -2.01
N ASP A 167 25.92 5.28 -1.12
CA ASP A 167 27.23 5.70 -0.66
C ASP A 167 28.30 4.75 -1.23
N ALA A 168 29.00 5.18 -2.29
CA ALA A 168 29.96 4.35 -3.02
C ALA A 168 31.09 3.79 -2.14
N ARG A 169 31.33 4.40 -0.96
CA ARG A 169 32.33 3.96 0.03
C ARG A 169 31.81 2.90 1.02
N ARG A 170 30.51 2.60 1.01
CA ARG A 170 29.85 1.56 1.82
C ARG A 170 28.99 0.62 0.97
N ASN A 171 29.56 0.07 -0.09
CA ASN A 171 28.99 -1.05 -0.87
C ASN A 171 28.91 -2.37 -0.07
N LYS A 172 28.42 -2.34 1.18
CA LYS A 172 27.96 -3.56 1.87
C LYS A 172 26.48 -3.72 1.54
N LEU A 173 26.19 -4.68 0.66
CA LEU A 173 24.83 -5.15 0.39
C LEU A 173 24.22 -5.58 1.73
N LYS A 174 23.29 -4.79 2.27
CA LYS A 174 22.58 -5.16 3.49
C LYS A 174 21.54 -6.20 3.09
N THR A 175 21.70 -7.42 3.60
CA THR A 175 20.71 -8.48 3.38
C THR A 175 19.53 -8.21 4.30
N VAL A 176 18.36 -7.89 3.74
CA VAL A 176 17.20 -7.44 4.53
C VAL A 176 16.30 -8.61 4.95
N SER A 177 16.23 -9.66 4.14
CA SER A 177 15.65 -10.94 4.54
C SER A 177 16.33 -12.10 3.82
N ILE A 178 16.48 -13.20 4.56
CA ILE A 178 16.96 -14.52 4.12
C ILE A 178 15.89 -15.57 4.41
N ASN A 179 15.18 -15.42 5.54
CA ASN A 179 14.21 -16.38 6.02
C ASN A 179 12.78 -15.92 5.71
N PRO A 180 11.93 -16.82 5.21
CA PRO A 180 10.53 -16.52 5.01
C PRO A 180 9.84 -16.23 6.35
N ILE A 181 8.86 -15.34 6.33
CA ILE A 181 7.98 -15.05 7.46
C ILE A 181 6.57 -15.54 7.16
N SER A 182 5.79 -15.82 8.21
CA SER A 182 4.38 -16.17 8.03
C SER A 182 3.56 -14.95 7.55
N PRO A 183 2.45 -15.15 6.83
CA PRO A 183 1.56 -14.05 6.43
C PRO A 183 1.09 -13.23 7.63
N ARG A 184 0.80 -13.89 8.77
CA ARG A 184 0.49 -13.22 10.03
C ARG A 184 1.62 -12.32 10.50
N LYS A 185 2.87 -12.79 10.47
CA LYS A 185 4.03 -11.98 10.87
C LYS A 185 4.25 -10.81 9.92
N ALA A 186 4.09 -11.02 8.62
CA ALA A 186 4.18 -9.96 7.62
C ALA A 186 3.19 -8.83 7.90
N LEU A 187 1.92 -9.17 8.16
CA LEU A 187 0.88 -8.20 8.49
C LEU A 187 1.15 -7.52 9.84
N GLU A 188 1.57 -8.25 10.87
CA GLU A 188 1.93 -7.70 12.18
C GLU A 188 2.99 -6.60 12.05
N ILE A 189 4.04 -6.84 11.27
CA ILE A 189 5.09 -5.84 11.05
C ILE A 189 4.53 -4.63 10.29
N CYS A 190 3.71 -4.84 9.25
CA CYS A 190 3.09 -3.75 8.49
C CYS A 190 2.18 -2.87 9.38
N LEU A 191 1.35 -3.49 10.23
CA LEU A 191 0.49 -2.79 11.18
C LEU A 191 1.30 -2.03 12.24
N ARG A 192 2.38 -2.62 12.74
CA ARG A 192 3.30 -1.96 13.67
C ARG A 192 3.94 -0.73 13.04
N GLN A 193 4.42 -0.84 11.80
CA GLN A 193 4.98 0.30 11.06
C GLN A 193 3.93 1.41 10.86
N ALA A 194 2.69 1.06 10.52
CA ALA A 194 1.59 2.01 10.42
C ALA A 194 1.25 2.69 11.75
N ALA A 195 1.31 1.95 12.86
CA ALA A 195 1.04 2.44 14.22
C ALA A 195 2.15 3.37 14.77
N GLU A 196 3.42 3.07 14.47
CA GLU A 196 4.58 3.85 14.91
C GLU A 196 4.68 5.21 14.22
N ARG A 197 4.15 5.30 12.99
CA ARG A 197 4.09 6.52 12.18
C ARG A 197 2.70 6.58 11.56
N ILE A 198 1.74 7.15 12.29
CA ILE A 198 0.36 7.27 11.82
C ILE A 198 0.38 8.08 10.52
N SER A 199 0.28 7.37 9.41
CA SER A 199 0.23 7.91 8.05
C SER A 199 -1.06 7.41 7.45
N LEU A 200 -2.09 8.25 7.50
CA LEU A 200 -3.40 7.99 6.94
C LEU A 200 -3.39 8.45 5.48
N VAL A 201 -3.38 7.49 4.56
CA VAL A 201 -3.30 7.73 3.12
C VAL A 201 -4.28 6.81 2.40
N CYS A 202 -4.91 7.31 1.35
CA CYS A 202 -5.67 6.54 0.38
C CYS A 202 -5.25 7.00 -1.01
N ALA A 203 -4.74 6.08 -1.83
CA ALA A 203 -4.41 6.31 -3.22
C ALA A 203 -5.33 5.46 -4.10
N PHE A 204 -6.16 6.13 -4.89
CA PHE A 204 -7.05 5.48 -5.85
C PHE A 204 -6.22 4.97 -7.02
N ARG A 205 -6.54 3.77 -7.49
CA ARG A 205 -5.72 3.08 -8.48
C ARG A 205 -6.56 2.26 -9.42
N SER A 206 -6.08 2.06 -10.64
CA SER A 206 -6.68 1.11 -11.56
C SER A 206 -5.65 0.58 -12.54
N ILE A 207 -6.09 -0.39 -13.34
CA ILE A 207 -5.37 -0.85 -14.51
C ILE A 207 -5.89 -0.10 -15.73
N GLU A 208 -4.97 0.30 -16.60
CA GLU A 208 -5.27 0.91 -17.88
C GLU A 208 -4.63 0.12 -19.00
N TYR A 209 -5.42 -0.23 -20.01
CA TYR A 209 -4.93 -0.90 -21.21
C TYR A 209 -4.24 0.13 -22.11
N THR A 210 -3.03 -0.22 -22.56
CA THR A 210 -2.26 0.64 -23.45
C THR A 210 -1.38 -0.19 -24.37
N VAL A 211 -1.28 0.24 -25.62
CA VAL A 211 -0.42 -0.35 -26.64
C VAL A 211 1.07 -0.08 -26.39
N ASP A 212 1.38 0.94 -25.57
CA ASP A 212 2.76 1.35 -25.28
C ASP A 212 3.45 0.47 -24.23
N SER A 213 2.68 -0.40 -23.55
CA SER A 213 3.21 -1.35 -22.58
C SER A 213 3.40 -2.72 -23.25
N PRO A 214 4.57 -3.37 -23.10
CA PRO A 214 4.76 -4.75 -23.54
C PRO A 214 3.76 -5.74 -22.93
N ALA A 215 3.18 -5.41 -21.76
CA ALA A 215 2.16 -6.22 -21.13
C ALA A 215 0.74 -5.96 -21.69
N GLY A 216 0.56 -4.94 -22.55
CA GLY A 216 -0.74 -4.47 -23.05
C GLY A 216 -1.52 -3.61 -22.04
N TRP A 217 -0.95 -3.34 -20.87
CA TRP A 217 -1.56 -2.56 -19.80
C TRP A 217 -0.51 -2.01 -18.82
N VAL A 218 -0.92 -1.04 -18.00
CA VAL A 218 -0.12 -0.45 -16.92
C VAL A 218 -0.96 -0.24 -15.67
N THR A 219 -0.29 -0.19 -14.53
CA THR A 219 -0.90 0.25 -13.26
C THR A 219 -0.90 1.76 -13.17
N ARG A 220 -2.03 2.37 -12.80
CA ARG A 220 -2.12 3.80 -12.56
C ARG A 220 -2.61 4.10 -11.17
N PHE A 221 -1.96 5.07 -10.52
CA PHE A 221 -2.50 5.76 -9.36
C PHE A 221 -3.05 7.10 -9.83
N HIS A 222 -4.32 7.37 -9.54
CA HIS A 222 -5.04 8.53 -10.04
C HIS A 222 -4.80 9.71 -9.12
N SER A 223 -5.30 9.59 -7.89
CA SER A 223 -5.32 10.66 -6.90
C SER A 223 -5.05 10.12 -5.50
N THR A 224 -4.67 11.02 -4.59
CA THR A 224 -4.43 10.67 -3.20
C THR A 224 -5.16 11.59 -2.23
N ILE A 225 -5.63 11.00 -1.15
CA ILE A 225 -6.09 11.68 0.07
C ILE A 225 -5.10 11.34 1.17
N LYS A 226 -4.53 12.35 1.82
CA LYS A 226 -3.56 12.16 2.89
C LYS A 226 -3.86 13.05 4.08
N TRP A 227 -4.09 12.44 5.24
CA TRP A 227 -4.24 13.17 6.49
C TRP A 227 -2.87 13.41 7.12
N ARG A 228 -2.53 14.68 7.28
CA ARG A 228 -1.33 15.15 7.99
C ARG A 228 -1.72 15.55 9.40
N ILE A 229 -1.86 14.57 10.28
CA ILE A 229 -2.30 14.77 11.67
C ILE A 229 -1.48 15.85 12.39
N THR A 230 -0.15 15.82 12.25
CA THR A 230 0.75 16.80 12.89
C THR A 230 0.56 18.23 12.40
N HIS A 231 0.06 18.41 11.18
CA HIS A 231 -0.19 19.71 10.55
C HIS A 231 -1.69 20.08 10.59
N ARG A 232 -2.53 19.24 11.19
CA ARG A 232 -3.99 19.41 11.26
C ARG A 232 -4.60 19.72 9.89
N ARG A 233 -4.15 18.99 8.85
CA ARG A 233 -4.63 19.19 7.49
C ARG A 233 -4.84 17.89 6.72
N ILE A 234 -5.67 17.96 5.68
CA ILE A 234 -5.82 16.92 4.66
C ILE A 234 -5.24 17.48 3.37
N GLU A 235 -4.37 16.71 2.72
CA GLU A 235 -3.83 16.98 1.39
C GLU A 235 -4.57 16.11 0.37
N LEU A 236 -5.05 16.75 -0.69
CA LEU A 236 -5.71 16.11 -1.82
C LEU A 236 -4.88 16.37 -3.06
N THR A 237 -4.39 15.31 -3.69
CA THR A 237 -3.54 15.39 -4.87
C THR A 237 -4.28 14.76 -6.04
N PRO A 238 -4.70 15.53 -7.06
CA PRO A 238 -5.50 15.03 -8.17
C PRO A 238 -4.71 14.14 -9.14
N TYR A 239 -3.38 14.26 -9.16
CA TYR A 239 -2.49 13.50 -10.05
C TYR A 239 -1.30 12.94 -9.26
N PHE A 240 -1.27 11.63 -9.07
CA PHE A 240 -0.26 10.97 -8.23
C PHE A 240 1.19 11.24 -8.69
N TYR A 241 1.46 11.06 -9.99
CA TYR A 241 2.83 11.09 -10.52
C TYR A 241 3.34 12.48 -10.89
N ARG A 242 2.44 13.46 -11.06
CA ARG A 242 2.79 14.85 -11.39
C ARG A 242 1.89 15.79 -10.60
N PRO A 243 2.11 15.90 -9.28
CA PRO A 243 1.34 16.83 -8.47
C PRO A 243 1.72 18.25 -8.89
N GLN A 244 0.95 18.84 -9.80
CA GLN A 244 1.03 20.28 -10.10
C GLN A 244 0.17 21.08 -9.13
N GLU A 245 -0.81 20.42 -8.52
CA GLU A 245 -1.78 21.00 -7.62
C GLU A 245 -1.91 20.14 -6.38
N ILE A 246 -1.97 20.80 -5.22
CA ILE A 246 -2.36 20.18 -3.96
C ILE A 246 -3.49 21.03 -3.38
N PHE A 247 -4.64 20.41 -3.14
CA PHE A 247 -5.69 21.04 -2.34
C PHE A 247 -5.49 20.68 -0.88
N SER A 248 -5.50 21.69 -0.02
CA SER A 248 -5.26 21.57 1.41
C SER A 248 -6.52 21.96 2.17
N ILE A 249 -7.01 21.07 3.03
CA ILE A 249 -8.06 21.35 4.00
C ILE A 249 -7.39 21.49 5.36
N THR A 250 -7.25 22.72 5.86
CA THR A 250 -6.53 23.01 7.11
C THR A 250 -7.52 23.32 8.22
N PHE A 251 -7.44 22.60 9.34
CA PHE A 251 -8.36 22.72 10.47
C PHE A 251 -7.94 23.81 11.46
N GLY A 252 -8.93 24.45 12.09
CA GLY A 252 -8.75 25.42 13.17
C GLY A 252 -8.71 26.89 12.76
N ARG A 253 -9.00 27.19 11.49
CA ARG A 253 -9.01 28.57 10.94
C ARG A 253 -10.35 28.99 10.34
N GLY A 254 -11.32 28.07 10.29
CA GLY A 254 -12.60 28.28 9.65
C GLY A 254 -13.76 28.45 10.62
N ASP A 255 -14.95 28.43 10.06
CA ASP A 255 -16.24 28.46 10.76
C ASP A 255 -17.18 27.35 10.23
N LEU A 256 -18.43 27.36 10.67
CA LEU A 256 -19.42 26.36 10.25
C LEU A 256 -19.71 26.42 8.73
N ALA A 257 -19.69 27.62 8.14
CA ALA A 257 -19.94 27.80 6.70
C ALA A 257 -18.75 27.28 5.88
N THR A 258 -17.51 27.60 6.27
CA THR A 258 -16.32 27.07 5.60
C THR A 258 -16.21 25.56 5.78
N ASN A 259 -16.62 24.99 6.92
CA ASN A 259 -16.69 23.55 7.12
C ASN A 259 -17.62 22.86 6.12
N ARG A 260 -18.84 23.39 5.93
CA ARG A 260 -19.78 22.87 4.92
C ARG A 260 -19.18 22.96 3.52
N ASN A 261 -18.47 24.05 3.22
CA ASN A 261 -17.80 24.21 1.93
C ASN A 261 -16.67 23.18 1.72
N CYS A 262 -15.83 22.97 2.74
CA CYS A 262 -14.75 22.00 2.69
C CYS A 262 -15.28 20.56 2.50
N ILE A 263 -16.38 20.20 3.18
CA ILE A 263 -17.03 18.88 2.99
C ILE A 263 -17.50 18.73 1.54
N ARG A 264 -18.19 19.74 0.98
CA ARG A 264 -18.66 19.71 -0.42
C ARG A 264 -17.48 19.56 -1.39
N ASN A 265 -16.41 20.33 -1.21
CA ASN A 265 -15.23 20.26 -2.07
C ASN A 265 -14.49 18.93 -1.94
N PHE A 266 -14.38 18.37 -0.72
CA PHE A 266 -13.79 17.06 -0.50
C PHE A 266 -14.60 15.95 -1.20
N VAL A 267 -15.93 15.96 -1.06
CA VAL A 267 -16.81 15.01 -1.76
C VAL A 267 -16.72 15.18 -3.28
N ALA A 268 -16.68 16.43 -3.76
CA ALA A 268 -16.51 16.71 -5.19
C ALA A 268 -15.16 16.19 -5.70
N PHE A 269 -14.08 16.34 -4.93
CA PHE A 269 -12.77 15.78 -5.26
C PHE A 269 -12.82 14.26 -5.38
N VAL A 270 -13.41 13.56 -4.39
CA VAL A 270 -13.54 12.10 -4.43
C VAL A 270 -14.36 11.64 -5.66
N ARG A 271 -15.47 12.32 -5.96
CA ARG A 271 -16.30 11.99 -7.13
C ARG A 271 -15.57 12.23 -8.45
N ALA A 272 -14.80 13.30 -8.56
CA ALA A 272 -14.13 13.68 -9.80
C ALA A 272 -12.80 12.95 -10.03
N ARG A 273 -12.09 12.59 -8.95
CA ARG A 273 -10.69 12.11 -9.00
C ARG A 273 -10.48 10.76 -8.34
N GLY A 274 -11.43 10.29 -7.54
CA GLY A 274 -11.42 8.96 -6.95
C GLY A 274 -12.10 7.92 -7.83
N ILE A 275 -12.31 6.75 -7.26
CA ILE A 275 -13.13 5.67 -7.83
C ILE A 275 -14.17 5.31 -6.76
N GLU A 276 -15.45 5.40 -7.09
CA GLU A 276 -16.53 5.32 -6.10
C GLU A 276 -16.56 3.97 -5.37
N GLU A 277 -16.36 2.88 -6.12
CA GLU A 277 -16.31 1.51 -5.60
C GLU A 277 -15.14 1.34 -4.63
N GLN A 278 -14.00 1.98 -4.93
CA GLN A 278 -12.82 1.98 -4.05
C GLN A 278 -13.02 2.86 -2.82
N TRP A 279 -13.75 3.96 -2.94
CA TRP A 279 -14.03 4.85 -1.82
C TRP A 279 -14.96 4.22 -0.79
N LYS A 280 -15.92 3.41 -1.25
CA LYS A 280 -16.84 2.65 -0.40
C LYS A 280 -16.24 1.34 0.10
N ALA A 281 -15.15 0.87 -0.50
CA ALA A 281 -14.52 -0.40 -0.15
C ALA A 281 -14.14 -0.41 1.34
N ASP A 282 -14.59 -1.45 2.05
CA ASP A 282 -14.32 -1.66 3.48
C ASP A 282 -14.61 -0.44 4.37
N GLY A 283 -15.56 0.42 3.99
CA GLY A 283 -16.00 1.57 4.78
C GLY A 283 -14.99 2.72 4.88
N ILE A 284 -14.07 2.89 3.91
CA ILE A 284 -13.11 4.01 3.92
C ILE A 284 -13.83 5.37 4.02
N ASP A 285 -14.96 5.51 3.35
CA ASP A 285 -15.79 6.71 3.36
C ASP A 285 -16.30 7.05 4.77
N GLU A 286 -16.82 6.06 5.49
CA GLU A 286 -17.27 6.21 6.87
C GLU A 286 -16.10 6.47 7.83
N ILE A 287 -14.94 5.82 7.65
CA ILE A 287 -13.72 6.14 8.40
C ILE A 287 -13.34 7.62 8.22
N ASN A 288 -13.36 8.13 6.99
CA ASN A 288 -13.02 9.53 6.72
C ASN A 288 -14.05 10.50 7.31
N LYS A 289 -15.34 10.15 7.26
CA LYS A 289 -16.42 10.94 7.86
C LYS A 289 -16.26 11.05 9.38
N ASP A 290 -15.92 9.97 10.05
CA ASP A 290 -15.72 9.98 11.51
C ASP A 290 -14.42 10.67 11.92
N LEU A 291 -13.35 10.52 11.14
CA LEU A 291 -12.14 11.33 11.28
C LEU A 291 -12.43 12.82 11.12
N TRP A 292 -13.27 13.21 10.16
CA TRP A 292 -13.66 14.61 9.95
C TRP A 292 -14.40 15.17 11.15
N LYS A 293 -15.41 14.45 11.67
CA LYS A 293 -16.15 14.87 12.87
C LYS A 293 -15.20 15.03 14.06
N ALA A 294 -14.28 14.08 14.26
CA ALA A 294 -13.30 14.15 15.33
C ALA A 294 -12.33 15.32 15.14
N ALA A 295 -11.89 15.59 13.91
CA ALA A 295 -11.01 16.71 13.59
C ALA A 295 -11.67 18.06 13.83
N VAL A 296 -12.94 18.24 13.44
CA VAL A 296 -13.70 19.45 13.78
C VAL A 296 -13.78 19.64 15.30
N LYS A 297 -14.05 18.56 16.05
CA LYS A 297 -14.15 18.62 17.52
C LYS A 297 -12.82 18.98 18.19
N VAL A 298 -11.70 18.44 17.70
CA VAL A 298 -10.39 18.58 18.37
C VAL A 298 -9.59 19.77 17.85
N TRP A 299 -9.68 20.06 16.56
CA TRP A 299 -8.86 21.07 15.88
C TRP A 299 -9.65 22.32 15.48
N GLY A 300 -10.98 22.30 15.51
CA GLY A 300 -11.84 23.37 15.04
C GLY A 300 -12.18 23.26 13.55
N TYR A 301 -12.98 24.20 13.03
CA TYR A 301 -13.48 24.13 11.66
C TYR A 301 -12.38 24.38 10.60
N PRO A 302 -12.47 23.73 9.42
CA PRO A 302 -11.45 23.86 8.39
C PRO A 302 -11.68 24.98 7.39
N THR A 303 -10.60 25.33 6.69
CA THR A 303 -10.57 26.16 5.49
C THR A 303 -9.96 25.37 4.33
N TRP A 304 -10.37 25.70 3.10
CA TRP A 304 -9.86 25.10 1.87
C TRP A 304 -8.86 26.05 1.20
N THR A 305 -7.70 25.54 0.82
CA THR A 305 -6.71 26.27 0.00
C THR A 305 -6.26 25.39 -1.17
N GLN A 306 -5.85 26.04 -2.25
CA GLN A 306 -5.22 25.39 -3.40
C GLN A 306 -3.79 25.92 -3.50
N GLU A 307 -2.82 25.01 -3.53
CA GLU A 307 -1.42 25.29 -3.72
C GLU A 307 -1.02 24.77 -5.12
N ILE A 308 -0.51 25.66 -5.96
CA ILE A 308 0.09 25.30 -7.25
C ILE A 308 1.58 25.11 -6.99
N LEU A 309 2.09 23.91 -7.26
CA LEU A 309 3.50 23.62 -7.07
C LEU A 309 4.31 24.22 -8.22
N PRO A 310 5.41 24.94 -7.93
CA PRO A 310 6.30 25.42 -8.98
C PRO A 310 6.93 24.24 -9.72
N PRO A 311 7.28 24.39 -11.02
CA PRO A 311 7.78 23.29 -11.85
C PRO A 311 8.97 22.53 -11.23
N GLU A 312 9.81 23.24 -10.48
CA GLU A 312 11.02 22.73 -9.81
C GLU A 312 10.72 21.75 -8.65
N GLN A 313 9.49 21.73 -8.14
CA GLN A 313 9.05 20.86 -7.05
C GLN A 313 8.28 19.62 -7.55
N ILE A 314 8.16 19.44 -8.87
CA ILE A 314 7.51 18.26 -9.47
C ILE A 314 8.53 17.12 -9.56
N PRO A 315 8.34 15.99 -8.84
CA PRO A 315 9.26 14.85 -8.92
C PRO A 315 9.37 14.34 -10.37
N GLY A 316 10.58 14.35 -10.93
CA GLY A 316 10.84 13.86 -12.29
C GLY A 316 10.85 14.93 -13.39
N SER A 317 10.75 16.22 -13.07
CA SER A 317 11.07 17.28 -14.04
C SER A 317 12.60 17.38 -14.21
N VAL A 318 13.17 16.55 -15.07
CA VAL A 318 14.48 16.84 -15.66
C VAL A 318 14.27 17.91 -16.73
N ARG A 319 15.10 18.95 -16.70
CA ARG A 319 15.18 19.94 -17.79
C ARG A 319 15.51 19.27 -19.12
#